data_AF-A0A969V0R3-F1
#
_entry.id   AF-A0A969V0R3-F1
#
_cell.length_a   1.000
_cell.length_b   1.000
_cell.length_c   1.000
_cell.angle_alpha   90.00
_cell.angle_beta   90.00
_cell.angle_gamma   90.00
#
_symmetry.space_group_name_H-M   'P 1'
#
loop_
_entity.id
_entity.type
_entity.pdbx_description
1 polymer ?
#
loop_
_entity_poly.entity_id
_entity_poly.type
_entity_poly.pdbx_seq_one_letter_code
_entity_poly.pdbx_strand_id
1 'polypeptide(L)'
;MSAEMSAGMMWGLRWGLGWRLIWGLGSGLFWGLIFFGVGFGASVGRHKVEAFKIFDTSFSRFGRKDFFLELTKSLILGLGGWLVLALISGAILEPIGNPTISPIERLVSALICGSIHSLQVGLVSALSQDIAIRVQPNQGILQARNYALLFTGEVIAIALLLNFILEPFIAQRINNVVLAEGFIYSIQFCLIPWLILTTGGLACIQHLALRLVLWRTGQIPWNYARFLNHCTDRLLLQRVGGGYRFIHKRLQDHFAELPFEP
;
A
#
# COMPACT_ATOMS: atom_id res chain seq x y z
N MET A 1 34.86 -14.78 40.33
CA MET A 1 34.69 -15.10 38.89
C MET A 1 33.23 -15.27 38.47
N SER A 2 32.39 -16.04 39.20
CA SER A 2 30.98 -16.23 38.84
C SER A 2 30.09 -14.97 39.00
N ALA A 3 30.35 -14.14 40.02
CA ALA A 3 29.58 -12.92 40.28
C ALA A 3 29.85 -11.78 39.27
N GLU A 4 31.05 -11.70 38.71
CA GLU A 4 31.41 -10.71 37.69
C GLU A 4 30.88 -11.11 36.30
N MET A 5 30.90 -12.41 35.97
CA MET A 5 30.23 -12.91 34.76
C MET A 5 28.72 -12.69 34.82
N SER A 6 28.06 -12.94 35.95
CA SER A 6 26.62 -12.73 36.08
C SER A 6 26.25 -11.25 36.05
N ALA A 7 27.06 -10.37 36.66
CA ALA A 7 26.90 -8.93 36.57
C ALA A 7 27.08 -8.42 35.12
N GLY A 8 28.12 -8.88 34.41
CA GLY A 8 28.35 -8.55 33.00
C GLY A 8 27.22 -9.03 32.08
N MET A 9 26.69 -10.24 32.31
CA MET A 9 25.54 -10.77 31.57
C MET A 9 24.27 -9.97 31.85
N MET A 10 23.98 -9.62 33.11
CA MET A 10 22.82 -8.81 33.48
C MET A 10 22.92 -7.38 32.93
N TRP A 11 24.12 -6.79 32.93
CA TRP A 11 24.37 -5.48 32.33
C TRP A 11 24.22 -5.52 30.80
N GLY A 12 24.82 -6.51 30.14
CA GLY A 12 24.69 -6.72 28.69
C GLY A 12 23.26 -7.01 28.26
N LEU A 13 22.49 -7.73 29.07
CA LEU A 13 21.06 -7.97 28.81
C LEU A 13 20.26 -6.68 29.03
N ARG A 14 20.42 -5.98 30.15
CA ARG A 14 19.68 -4.74 30.44
C ARG A 14 19.95 -3.64 29.40
N TRP A 15 21.20 -3.43 29.03
CA TRP A 15 21.57 -2.45 28.01
C TRP A 15 21.24 -2.93 26.60
N GLY A 16 21.57 -4.18 26.27
CA GLY A 16 21.37 -4.72 24.92
C GLY A 16 19.89 -4.88 24.56
N LEU A 17 19.07 -5.44 25.45
CA LEU A 17 17.62 -5.56 25.23
C LEU A 17 16.91 -4.20 25.39
N GLY A 18 17.32 -3.38 26.36
CA GLY A 18 16.75 -2.04 26.55
C GLY A 18 16.98 -1.16 25.32
N TRP A 19 18.21 -1.11 24.82
CA TRP A 19 18.57 -0.36 23.61
C TRP A 19 17.86 -0.91 22.37
N ARG A 20 17.82 -2.25 22.19
CA ARG A 20 17.12 -2.90 21.06
C ARG A 20 15.62 -2.66 21.07
N LEU A 21 14.96 -2.76 22.22
CA LEU A 21 13.52 -2.54 22.33
C LEU A 21 13.17 -1.08 22.11
N ILE A 22 13.90 -0.15 22.70
CA ILE A 22 13.63 1.29 22.57
C ILE A 22 13.80 1.75 21.12
N TRP A 23 14.89 1.34 20.45
CA TRP A 23 15.12 1.72 19.06
C TRP A 23 14.26 0.95 18.06
N GLY A 24 14.05 -0.36 18.27
CA GLY A 24 13.20 -1.18 17.41
C GLY A 24 11.73 -0.78 17.48
N LEU A 25 11.18 -0.62 18.69
CA LEU A 25 9.82 -0.12 18.86
C LEU A 25 9.71 1.35 18.51
N GLY A 26 10.70 2.18 18.85
CA GLY A 26 10.69 3.62 18.54
C GLY A 26 10.70 3.89 17.04
N SER A 27 11.59 3.25 16.30
CA SER A 27 11.63 3.35 14.83
C SER A 27 10.40 2.72 14.19
N GLY A 28 9.96 1.56 14.67
CA GLY A 28 8.76 0.89 14.19
C GLY A 28 7.47 1.70 14.41
N LEU A 29 7.30 2.31 15.58
CA LEU A 29 6.17 3.19 15.89
C LEU A 29 6.25 4.51 15.14
N PHE A 30 7.44 5.11 15.02
CA PHE A 30 7.62 6.38 14.31
C PHE A 30 7.28 6.22 12.83
N TRP A 31 7.90 5.23 12.17
CA TRP A 31 7.62 4.94 10.77
C TRP A 31 6.21 4.37 10.57
N GLY A 32 5.71 3.57 11.50
CA GLY A 32 4.33 3.08 11.51
C GLY A 32 3.30 4.20 11.66
N LEU A 33 3.51 5.20 12.52
CA LEU A 33 2.57 6.30 12.68
C LEU A 33 2.62 7.29 11.50
N ILE A 34 3.79 7.50 10.90
CA ILE A 34 3.93 8.38 9.73
C ILE A 34 3.35 7.72 8.48
N PHE A 35 3.76 6.50 8.14
CA PHE A 35 3.31 5.84 6.92
C PHE A 35 1.94 5.19 7.07
N PHE A 36 1.71 4.50 8.18
CA PHE A 36 0.42 3.87 8.47
C PHE A 36 -0.55 4.89 9.06
N GLY A 37 -0.20 5.61 10.14
CA GLY A 37 -1.14 6.51 10.83
C GLY A 37 -1.64 7.70 9.99
N VAL A 38 -0.74 8.47 9.37
CA VAL A 38 -1.12 9.66 8.59
C VAL A 38 -1.67 9.26 7.21
N GLY A 39 -1.04 8.30 6.53
CA GLY A 39 -1.48 7.80 5.23
C GLY A 39 -2.84 7.07 5.29
N PHE A 40 -3.02 6.17 6.26
CA PHE A 40 -4.28 5.45 6.47
C PHE A 40 -5.35 6.38 7.06
N GLY A 41 -5.01 7.22 8.03
CA GLY A 41 -5.95 8.16 8.64
C GLY A 41 -6.54 9.16 7.63
N ALA A 42 -5.70 9.69 6.73
CA ALA A 42 -6.15 10.57 5.66
C ALA A 42 -6.96 9.85 4.56
N SER A 43 -6.61 8.59 4.25
CA SER A 43 -7.28 7.79 3.21
C SER A 43 -8.56 7.08 3.67
N VAL A 44 -8.70 6.81 4.97
CA VAL A 44 -9.88 6.16 5.56
C VAL A 44 -10.87 7.18 6.11
N GLY A 45 -10.40 8.33 6.59
CA GLY A 45 -11.25 9.39 7.15
C GLY A 45 -12.01 10.22 6.10
N ARG A 46 -11.68 10.06 4.82
CA ARG A 46 -12.38 10.70 3.71
C ARG A 46 -12.64 9.64 2.65
N HIS A 47 -13.82 9.70 2.03
CA HIS A 47 -14.20 9.11 0.74
C HIS A 47 -15.40 8.16 0.75
N LYS A 48 -16.35 8.51 -0.12
CA LYS A 48 -17.28 7.59 -0.79
C LYS A 48 -16.47 6.46 -1.42
N VAL A 49 -17.03 5.25 -1.49
CA VAL A 49 -16.39 4.14 -2.22
C VAL A 49 -16.29 4.53 -3.70
N GLU A 50 -15.14 5.06 -4.11
CA GLU A 50 -14.85 5.41 -5.50
C GLU A 50 -14.58 4.14 -6.29
N ALA A 51 -15.06 4.10 -7.54
CA ALA A 51 -14.83 2.96 -8.40
C ALA A 51 -13.33 2.84 -8.72
N PHE A 52 -12.78 1.64 -8.58
CA PHE A 52 -11.38 1.40 -8.91
C PHE A 52 -11.10 1.74 -10.38
N LYS A 53 -10.04 2.53 -10.60
CA LYS A 53 -9.52 2.92 -11.91
C LYS A 53 -8.63 1.82 -12.48
N ILE A 54 -8.81 1.47 -13.75
CA ILE A 54 -7.99 0.48 -14.43
C ILE A 54 -6.71 1.13 -14.93
N PHE A 55 -5.59 0.41 -14.90
CA PHE A 55 -4.38 0.80 -15.61
C PHE A 55 -4.52 0.51 -17.11
N ASP A 56 -4.52 1.55 -17.93
CA ASP A 56 -4.46 1.40 -19.38
C ASP A 56 -2.99 1.37 -19.82
N THR A 57 -2.51 0.20 -20.26
CA THR A 57 -1.17 0.06 -20.83
C THR A 57 -1.10 0.57 -22.27
N SER A 58 -2.25 0.88 -22.89
CA SER A 58 -2.33 1.43 -24.23
C SER A 58 -2.00 2.92 -24.21
N PHE A 59 -0.74 3.24 -24.47
CA PHE A 59 -0.21 4.59 -24.63
C PHE A 59 -0.92 5.44 -25.71
N SER A 60 -1.85 4.86 -26.47
CA SER A 60 -2.58 5.49 -27.58
C SER A 60 -3.69 6.45 -27.14
N ARG A 61 -4.22 6.33 -25.91
CA ARG A 61 -5.31 7.19 -25.42
C ARG A 61 -4.82 8.37 -24.61
N PHE A 62 -3.64 8.26 -24.01
CA PHE A 62 -3.09 9.30 -23.15
C PHE A 62 -2.25 10.26 -23.97
N GLY A 63 -2.50 11.56 -23.82
CA GLY A 63 -1.59 12.56 -24.36
C GLY A 63 -0.21 12.35 -23.74
N ARG A 64 0.83 12.16 -24.55
CA ARG A 64 2.23 12.02 -24.08
C ARG A 64 2.60 13.13 -23.09
N LYS A 65 2.04 14.33 -23.28
CA LYS A 65 2.19 15.48 -22.39
C LYS A 65 1.63 15.23 -20.99
N ASP A 66 0.41 14.70 -20.89
CA ASP A 66 -0.23 14.43 -19.60
C ASP A 66 0.54 13.34 -18.83
N PHE A 67 1.08 12.35 -19.54
CA PHE A 67 1.86 11.26 -18.92
C PHE A 67 3.10 11.82 -18.24
N PHE A 68 3.90 12.59 -19.00
CA PHE A 68 5.11 13.20 -18.46
C PHE A 68 4.81 14.27 -17.41
N LEU A 69 3.66 14.95 -17.51
CA LEU A 69 3.25 15.92 -16.50
C LEU A 69 2.99 15.24 -15.15
N GLU A 70 2.22 14.15 -15.13
CA GLU A 70 1.94 13.42 -13.89
C GLU A 70 3.21 12.75 -13.31
N LEU A 71 4.06 12.19 -14.17
CA LEU A 71 5.33 11.60 -13.76
C LEU A 71 6.31 12.64 -13.20
N THR A 72 6.40 13.83 -13.83
CA THR A 72 7.31 14.88 -13.34
C THR A 72 6.81 15.48 -12.02
N LYS A 73 5.50 15.70 -11.87
CA LYS A 73 4.91 16.11 -10.59
C LYS A 73 5.22 15.12 -9.47
N SER A 74 5.03 13.83 -9.72
CA SER A 74 5.27 12.80 -8.69
C SER A 74 6.76 12.70 -8.32
N LEU A 75 7.66 12.79 -9.31
CA LEU A 75 9.12 12.83 -9.10
C LEU A 75 9.53 14.01 -8.23
N ILE A 76 9.07 15.22 -8.55
CA ILE A 76 9.42 16.44 -7.79
C ILE A 76 8.90 16.35 -6.36
N LEU A 77 7.62 16.00 -6.18
CA LEU A 77 7.00 15.94 -4.86
C LEU A 77 7.60 14.82 -4.00
N GLY A 78 7.78 13.64 -4.58
CA GLY A 78 8.33 12.49 -3.87
C GLY A 78 9.80 12.71 -3.51
N LEU A 79 10.67 13.03 -4.47
CA LEU A 79 12.09 13.28 -4.16
C LEU A 79 12.27 14.42 -3.17
N GLY A 80 11.53 15.53 -3.34
CA GLY A 80 11.55 16.65 -2.41
C GLY A 80 11.15 16.23 -0.99
N GLY A 81 10.06 15.47 -0.85
CA GLY A 81 9.58 14.98 0.45
C GLY A 81 10.59 14.06 1.14
N TRP A 82 11.17 13.11 0.41
CA TRP A 82 12.17 12.17 0.95
C TRP A 82 13.48 12.87 1.35
N LEU A 83 13.92 13.87 0.58
CA LEU A 83 15.08 14.69 0.94
C LEU A 83 14.83 15.51 2.21
N VAL A 84 13.64 16.11 2.34
CA VAL A 84 13.26 16.85 3.56
C VAL A 84 13.24 15.93 4.78
N LEU A 85 12.66 14.73 4.66
CA LEU A 85 12.69 13.73 5.73
C LEU A 85 14.12 13.32 6.11
N ALA A 86 14.99 13.16 5.10
CA ALA A 86 16.40 12.86 5.34
C ALA A 86 17.10 13.99 6.11
N LEU A 87 16.82 15.25 5.79
CA LEU A 87 17.39 16.39 6.53
C LEU A 87 16.86 16.47 7.97
N ILE A 88 15.54 16.33 8.16
CA ILE A 88 14.89 16.37 9.48
C ILE A 88 15.44 15.27 10.37
N SER A 89 15.55 14.03 9.85
CA SER A 89 16.09 12.91 10.61
C SER A 89 17.53 13.15 11.07
N GLY A 90 18.36 13.84 10.27
CA GLY A 90 19.70 14.23 10.72
C GLY A 90 19.69 15.26 11.81
N ALA A 91 18.93 16.33 11.63
CA ALA A 91 18.83 17.40 12.60
C ALA A 91 18.36 16.88 13.98
N ILE A 92 17.51 15.86 14.00
CA ILE A 92 17.00 15.24 15.23
C ILE A 92 17.98 14.21 15.80
N LEU A 93 18.58 13.35 14.96
CA LEU A 93 19.34 12.18 15.44
C LEU A 93 20.83 12.49 15.70
N GLU A 94 21.44 13.42 14.96
CA GLU A 94 22.87 13.79 15.14
C GLU A 94 23.19 14.34 16.54
N PRO A 95 22.32 15.13 17.21
CA PRO A 95 22.59 15.61 18.57
C PRO A 95 22.45 14.56 19.68
N ILE A 96 21.80 13.41 19.42
CA ILE A 96 21.41 12.43 20.45
C ILE A 96 22.54 11.40 20.72
N GLY A 97 23.61 11.41 19.93
CA GLY A 97 24.78 10.54 20.12
C GLY A 97 25.32 10.01 18.80
N ASN A 98 26.48 9.33 18.87
CA ASN A 98 27.31 8.90 17.74
C ASN A 98 26.48 8.48 16.51
N PRO A 99 26.56 9.21 15.37
CA PRO A 99 25.67 8.99 14.24
C PRO A 99 25.89 7.59 13.69
N THR A 100 24.91 6.71 13.91
CA THR A 100 24.91 5.34 13.40
C THR A 100 24.84 5.30 11.88
N ILE A 101 24.40 6.39 11.24
CA ILE A 101 24.28 6.54 9.79
C ILE A 101 24.86 7.89 9.39
N SER A 102 25.84 7.87 8.50
CA SER A 102 26.48 9.10 8.00
C SER A 102 25.50 9.97 7.20
N PRO A 103 25.73 11.30 7.11
CA PRO A 103 24.91 12.18 6.27
C PRO A 103 24.84 11.73 4.80
N ILE A 104 25.93 11.15 4.29
CA ILE A 104 26.02 10.61 2.93
C ILE A 104 25.10 9.40 2.77
N GLU A 105 25.14 8.44 3.70
CA GLU A 105 24.27 7.25 3.66
C GLU A 105 22.78 7.62 3.76
N ARG A 106 22.44 8.62 4.57
CA ARG A 106 21.07 9.17 4.64
C ARG A 106 20.62 9.79 3.33
N LEU A 107 21.47 10.59 2.69
CA LEU A 107 21.17 11.20 1.39
C LEU A 107 20.98 10.13 0.31
N VAL A 108 21.87 9.13 0.25
CA VAL A 108 21.79 8.02 -0.70
C VAL A 108 20.50 7.23 -0.49
N SER A 109 20.16 6.89 0.75
CA SER A 109 18.91 6.20 1.08
C SER A 109 17.68 7.01 0.65
N ALA A 110 17.67 8.31 0.90
CA ALA A 110 16.58 9.21 0.52
C ALA A 110 16.39 9.30 -1.00
N LEU A 111 17.48 9.35 -1.76
CA LEU A 111 17.42 9.36 -3.22
C LEU A 111 16.92 8.03 -3.78
N ILE A 112 17.36 6.90 -3.23
CA ILE A 112 16.91 5.57 -3.66
C ILE A 112 15.42 5.38 -3.36
N CYS A 113 15.03 5.54 -2.09
CA CYS A 113 13.65 5.36 -1.66
C CYS A 113 12.71 6.37 -2.34
N GLY A 114 13.16 7.63 -2.43
CA GLY A 114 12.40 8.68 -3.09
C GLY A 114 12.20 8.45 -4.58
N SER A 115 13.22 7.98 -5.30
CA SER A 115 13.10 7.66 -6.72
C SER A 115 12.13 6.50 -6.95
N ILE A 116 12.27 5.42 -6.18
CA ILE A 116 11.40 4.24 -6.29
C ILE A 116 9.95 4.64 -6.01
N HIS A 117 9.70 5.31 -4.89
CA HIS A 117 8.35 5.69 -4.47
C HIS A 117 7.70 6.68 -5.46
N SER A 118 8.44 7.70 -5.90
CA SER A 118 7.90 8.74 -6.78
C SER A 118 7.62 8.25 -8.20
N LEU A 119 8.44 7.34 -8.73
CA LEU A 119 8.18 6.68 -10.00
C LEU A 119 6.93 5.80 -9.93
N GLN A 120 6.78 5.04 -8.84
CA GLN A 120 5.59 4.19 -8.65
C GLN A 120 4.32 5.03 -8.57
N VAL A 121 4.28 6.07 -7.73
CA VAL A 121 3.11 6.96 -7.62
C VAL A 121 2.81 7.66 -8.95
N GLY A 122 3.86 8.09 -9.68
CA GLY A 122 3.71 8.71 -10.99
C GLY A 122 3.12 7.78 -12.04
N LEU A 123 3.63 6.55 -12.11
CA LEU A 123 3.11 5.53 -13.01
C LEU A 123 1.66 5.18 -12.68
N VAL A 124 1.34 5.03 -11.39
CA VAL A 124 -0.03 4.77 -10.96
C VAL A 124 -0.95 5.93 -11.33
N SER A 125 -0.58 7.17 -11.04
CA SER A 125 -1.38 8.36 -11.38
C SER A 125 -1.57 8.50 -12.89
N ALA A 126 -0.49 8.34 -13.66
CA ALA A 126 -0.48 8.55 -15.10
C ALA A 126 -1.24 7.45 -15.87
N LEU A 127 -1.26 6.21 -15.37
CA LEU A 127 -1.90 5.08 -16.04
C LEU A 127 -3.33 4.81 -15.54
N SER A 128 -3.73 5.36 -14.40
CA SER A 128 -5.07 5.15 -13.82
C SER A 128 -6.17 5.83 -14.62
N GLN A 129 -7.09 5.05 -15.19
CA GLN A 129 -8.25 5.55 -15.93
C GLN A 129 -9.58 4.97 -15.45
N ASP A 130 -10.66 5.71 -15.66
CA ASP A 130 -12.01 5.23 -15.38
C ASP A 130 -12.45 4.18 -16.40
N ILE A 131 -13.18 3.17 -15.90
CA ILE A 131 -13.71 2.08 -16.73
C ILE A 131 -14.87 2.60 -17.59
N ALA A 132 -14.58 2.96 -18.84
CA ALA A 132 -15.61 3.44 -19.76
C ALA A 132 -16.67 2.35 -20.08
N ILE A 133 -16.24 1.09 -20.22
CA ILE A 133 -17.13 -0.03 -20.55
C ILE A 133 -16.79 -1.23 -19.68
N ARG A 134 -17.78 -1.72 -18.94
CA ARG A 134 -17.68 -2.95 -18.14
C ARG A 134 -18.32 -4.09 -18.93
N VAL A 135 -17.59 -5.19 -19.11
CA VAL A 135 -18.08 -6.39 -19.83
C VAL A 135 -18.40 -7.51 -18.85
N GLN A 136 -17.63 -7.60 -17.76
CA GLN A 136 -17.81 -8.63 -16.74
C GLN A 136 -18.30 -8.02 -15.42
N PRO A 137 -19.13 -8.75 -14.66
CA PRO A 137 -19.49 -8.33 -13.31
C PRO A 137 -18.23 -8.25 -12.45
N ASN A 138 -18.13 -7.21 -11.62
CA ASN A 138 -16.98 -6.97 -10.74
C ASN A 138 -15.64 -6.78 -11.46
N GLN A 139 -15.63 -6.45 -12.75
CA GLN A 139 -14.39 -6.29 -13.54
C GLN A 139 -13.39 -5.34 -12.90
N GLY A 140 -13.83 -4.20 -12.35
CA GLY A 140 -12.95 -3.25 -11.67
C GLY A 140 -12.24 -3.85 -10.46
N ILE A 141 -12.95 -4.62 -9.62
CA ILE A 141 -12.37 -5.26 -8.42
C ILE A 141 -11.43 -6.40 -8.80
N LEU A 142 -11.78 -7.20 -9.81
CA LEU A 142 -10.93 -8.30 -10.28
C LEU A 142 -9.61 -7.77 -10.84
N GLN A 143 -9.66 -6.66 -11.58
CA GLN A 143 -8.47 -6.01 -12.10
C GLN A 143 -7.68 -5.34 -10.97
N ALA A 144 -8.34 -4.66 -10.03
CA ALA A 144 -7.70 -4.12 -8.83
C ALA A 144 -6.87 -5.17 -8.08
N ARG A 145 -7.44 -6.37 -7.88
CA ARG A 145 -6.74 -7.50 -7.26
C ARG A 145 -5.51 -7.90 -8.05
N ASN A 146 -5.66 -8.11 -9.36
CA ASN A 146 -4.55 -8.56 -10.20
C ASN A 146 -3.40 -7.53 -10.22
N TYR A 147 -3.73 -6.24 -10.30
CA TYR A 147 -2.74 -5.17 -10.24
C TYR A 147 -2.08 -5.06 -8.86
N ALA A 148 -2.85 -5.12 -7.78
CA ALA A 148 -2.29 -5.14 -6.43
C ALA A 148 -1.30 -6.30 -6.25
N LEU A 149 -1.61 -7.49 -6.77
CA LEU A 149 -0.70 -8.65 -6.75
C LEU A 149 0.55 -8.42 -7.60
N LEU A 150 0.40 -7.90 -8.82
CA LEU A 150 1.54 -7.64 -9.72
C LEU A 150 2.51 -6.62 -9.12
N PHE A 151 2.02 -5.47 -8.67
CA PHE A 151 2.85 -4.43 -8.05
C PHE A 151 3.49 -4.92 -6.74
N THR A 152 2.74 -5.65 -5.90
CA THR A 152 3.31 -6.24 -4.68
C THR A 152 4.41 -7.24 -5.00
N GLY A 153 4.22 -8.09 -6.01
CA GLY A 153 5.24 -9.04 -6.46
C GLY A 153 6.50 -8.35 -6.97
N GLU A 154 6.35 -7.28 -7.77
CA GLU A 154 7.48 -6.49 -8.28
C GLU A 154 8.29 -5.86 -7.15
N VAL A 155 7.63 -5.24 -6.17
CA VAL A 155 8.32 -4.60 -5.04
C VAL A 155 9.04 -5.62 -4.17
N ILE A 156 8.42 -6.78 -3.91
CA ILE A 156 9.09 -7.87 -3.19
C ILE A 156 10.32 -8.34 -3.99
N ALA A 157 10.20 -8.52 -5.31
CA ALA A 157 11.32 -8.94 -6.15
C ALA A 157 12.46 -7.92 -6.15
N ILE A 158 12.16 -6.62 -6.28
CA ILE A 158 13.16 -5.54 -6.21
C ILE A 158 13.82 -5.51 -4.82
N ALA A 159 13.03 -5.66 -3.76
CA ALA A 159 13.57 -5.66 -2.40
C ALA A 159 14.50 -6.86 -2.16
N LEU A 160 14.11 -8.06 -2.58
CA LEU A 160 14.95 -9.26 -2.50
C LEU A 160 16.23 -9.10 -3.33
N LEU A 161 16.13 -8.53 -4.54
CA LEU A 161 17.29 -8.24 -5.39
C LEU A 161 18.24 -7.24 -4.73
N LEU A 162 17.72 -6.16 -4.16
CA LEU A 162 18.51 -5.15 -3.45
C LEU A 162 19.20 -5.77 -2.22
N ASN A 163 18.54 -6.64 -1.47
CA ASN A 163 19.18 -7.35 -0.36
C ASN A 163 20.32 -8.23 -0.85
N PHE A 164 20.06 -9.05 -1.88
CA PHE A 164 21.07 -9.92 -2.45
C PHE A 164 22.31 -9.16 -2.92
N ILE A 165 22.11 -7.97 -3.52
CA ILE A 165 23.21 -7.12 -3.98
C ILE A 165 23.91 -6.43 -2.80
N LEU A 166 23.17 -5.86 -1.85
CA LEU A 166 23.72 -4.96 -0.83
C LEU A 166 24.25 -5.67 0.41
N GLU A 167 23.68 -6.81 0.80
CA GLU A 167 24.09 -7.61 1.97
C GLU A 167 25.61 -7.86 2.01
N PRO A 168 26.29 -8.36 0.95
CA PRO A 168 27.73 -8.62 1.01
C PRO A 168 28.57 -7.35 1.21
N PHE A 169 28.13 -6.20 0.67
CA PHE A 169 28.84 -4.93 0.86
C PHE A 169 28.64 -4.35 2.27
N ILE A 170 27.42 -4.50 2.80
CA ILE A 170 27.08 -4.02 4.16
C ILE A 170 27.78 -4.89 5.20
N ALA A 171 27.78 -6.21 5.04
CA ALA A 171 28.44 -7.16 5.94
C ALA A 171 29.96 -6.93 6.03
N GLN A 172 30.60 -6.43 4.97
CA GLN A 172 32.02 -6.07 4.97
C GLN A 172 32.33 -4.75 5.70
N ARG A 173 31.37 -3.82 5.79
CA ARG A 173 31.56 -2.50 6.43
C ARG A 173 31.11 -2.48 7.88
N ILE A 174 30.08 -3.22 8.23
CA ILE A 174 29.44 -3.19 9.55
C ILE A 174 29.83 -4.47 10.29
N ASN A 175 30.72 -4.35 11.29
CA ASN A 175 31.13 -5.44 12.20
C ASN A 175 29.99 -5.94 13.13
N ASN A 176 28.74 -5.65 12.81
CA ASN A 176 27.56 -5.96 13.61
C ASN A 176 26.40 -6.37 12.70
N VAL A 177 26.34 -7.67 12.39
CA VAL A 177 25.37 -8.32 11.50
C VAL A 177 23.92 -7.96 11.83
N VAL A 178 23.61 -7.74 13.11
CA VAL A 178 22.28 -7.40 13.60
C VAL A 178 21.79 -6.03 13.11
N LEU A 179 22.68 -5.03 13.02
CA LEU A 179 22.31 -3.68 12.56
C LEU A 179 22.12 -3.64 11.03
N ALA A 180 22.94 -4.41 10.31
CA ALA A 180 22.82 -4.58 8.87
C ALA A 180 21.47 -5.22 8.48
N GLU A 181 21.11 -6.31 9.16
CA GLU A 181 19.83 -6.98 8.97
C GLU A 181 18.64 -6.08 9.32
N GLY A 182 18.71 -5.36 10.44
CA GLY A 182 17.62 -4.45 10.87
C GLY A 182 17.31 -3.34 9.86
N PHE A 183 18.32 -2.78 9.20
CA PHE A 183 18.14 -1.74 8.19
C PHE A 183 17.46 -2.30 6.92
N ILE A 184 17.92 -3.47 6.48
CA ILE A 184 17.37 -4.21 5.34
C ILE A 184 15.89 -4.57 5.55
N TYR A 185 15.54 -5.09 6.73
CA TYR A 185 14.15 -5.44 7.04
C TYR A 185 13.25 -4.21 7.22
N SER A 186 13.80 -3.07 7.69
CA SER A 186 13.01 -1.84 7.91
C SER A 186 12.47 -1.22 6.60
N ILE A 187 13.26 -1.24 5.52
CA ILE A 187 12.85 -0.73 4.20
C ILE A 187 11.72 -1.61 3.61
N GLN A 188 11.80 -2.92 3.82
CA GLN A 188 10.80 -3.89 3.35
C GLN A 188 9.45 -3.77 4.07
N PHE A 189 9.47 -3.60 5.40
CA PHE A 189 8.24 -3.50 6.19
C PHE A 189 7.46 -2.20 5.95
N CYS A 190 8.11 -1.13 5.46
CA CYS A 190 7.44 0.15 5.16
C CYS A 190 6.82 0.20 3.75
N LEU A 191 7.48 -0.38 2.74
CA LEU A 191 7.04 -0.24 1.35
C LEU A 191 5.84 -1.13 0.99
N ILE A 192 5.77 -2.33 1.57
CA ILE A 192 4.74 -3.32 1.25
C ILE A 192 3.32 -2.83 1.64
N PRO A 193 3.08 -2.33 2.87
CA PRO A 193 1.74 -1.90 3.26
C PRO A 193 1.27 -0.64 2.53
N TRP A 194 2.17 0.31 2.26
CA TRP A 194 1.87 1.51 1.48
C TRP A 194 1.37 1.16 0.06
N LEU A 195 1.99 0.16 -0.56
CA LEU A 195 1.67 -0.25 -1.92
C LEU A 195 0.32 -0.95 -2.02
N ILE A 196 -0.01 -1.80 -1.04
CA ILE A 196 -1.33 -2.46 -0.96
C ILE A 196 -2.44 -1.39 -0.89
N LEU A 197 -2.18 -0.29 -0.20
CA LEU A 197 -3.18 0.78 -0.04
C LEU A 197 -3.37 1.63 -1.30
N THR A 198 -2.33 1.80 -2.13
CA THR A 198 -2.35 2.73 -3.27
C THR A 198 -2.68 2.09 -4.63
N THR A 199 -2.51 0.77 -4.77
CA THR A 199 -2.65 0.06 -6.08
C THR A 199 -3.98 -0.68 -6.26
N GLY A 200 -4.96 -0.45 -5.37
CA GLY A 200 -6.29 -1.07 -5.42
C GLY A 200 -6.55 -2.14 -4.36
N GLY A 201 -5.56 -2.47 -3.53
CA GLY A 201 -5.76 -3.36 -2.38
C GLY A 201 -6.73 -2.76 -1.36
N LEU A 202 -6.69 -1.44 -1.11
CA LEU A 202 -7.68 -0.77 -0.27
C LEU A 202 -9.11 -0.93 -0.81
N ALA A 203 -9.31 -0.72 -2.11
CA ALA A 203 -10.62 -0.91 -2.74
C ALA A 203 -11.10 -2.38 -2.61
N CYS A 204 -10.20 -3.36 -2.79
CA CYS A 204 -10.51 -4.77 -2.58
C CYS A 204 -10.92 -5.06 -1.12
N ILE A 205 -10.19 -4.52 -0.14
CA ILE A 205 -10.47 -4.69 1.29
C ILE A 205 -11.80 -4.04 1.65
N GLN A 206 -12.06 -2.81 1.21
CA GLN A 206 -13.33 -2.11 1.44
C GLN A 206 -14.51 -2.89 0.85
N HIS A 207 -14.39 -3.36 -0.40
CA HIS A 207 -15.43 -4.17 -1.03
C HIS A 207 -15.65 -5.52 -0.34
N LEU A 208 -14.58 -6.17 0.11
CA LEU A 208 -14.68 -7.43 0.85
C LEU A 208 -15.33 -7.22 2.22
N ALA A 209 -14.91 -6.19 2.95
CA ALA A 209 -15.46 -5.84 4.26
C ALA A 209 -16.96 -5.54 4.15
N LEU A 210 -17.36 -4.71 3.17
CA LEU A 210 -18.76 -4.41 2.91
C LEU A 210 -19.56 -5.68 2.57
N ARG A 211 -19.03 -6.53 1.68
CA ARG A 211 -19.68 -7.79 1.31
C ARG A 211 -19.84 -8.72 2.51
N LEU A 212 -18.85 -8.76 3.40
CA LEU A 212 -18.86 -9.61 4.58
C LEU A 212 -19.87 -9.13 5.62
N VAL A 213 -19.98 -7.81 5.84
CA VAL A 213 -21.02 -7.21 6.69
C VAL A 213 -22.41 -7.52 6.13
N LEU A 214 -22.67 -7.22 4.86
CA LEU A 214 -23.97 -7.44 4.23
C LEU A 214 -24.36 -8.92 4.15
N TRP A 215 -23.38 -9.82 3.98
CA TRP A 215 -23.65 -11.25 4.00
C TRP A 215 -23.99 -11.74 5.41
N ARG A 216 -23.26 -11.27 6.44
CA ARG A 216 -23.55 -11.61 7.84
C ARG A 216 -24.91 -11.09 8.31
N THR A 217 -25.37 -9.96 7.79
CA THR A 217 -26.71 -9.43 8.08
C THR A 217 -27.81 -10.06 7.23
N GLY A 218 -27.49 -11.02 6.35
CA GLY A 218 -28.47 -11.71 5.50
C GLY A 218 -29.01 -10.86 4.33
N GLN A 219 -28.47 -9.66 4.13
CA GLN A 219 -28.95 -8.69 3.12
C GLN A 219 -28.52 -9.07 1.70
N ILE A 220 -27.42 -9.83 1.54
CA ILE A 220 -26.98 -10.33 0.23
C ILE A 220 -26.54 -11.80 0.29
N PRO A 221 -26.75 -12.57 -0.80
CA PRO A 221 -26.13 -13.88 -0.94
C PRO A 221 -24.61 -13.75 -1.17
N TRP A 222 -23.86 -14.75 -0.67
CA TRP A 222 -22.40 -14.83 -0.80
C TRP A 222 -21.93 -14.72 -2.27
N ASN A 223 -22.60 -15.43 -3.18
CA ASN A 223 -22.36 -15.33 -4.62
C ASN A 223 -23.43 -14.47 -5.29
N TYR A 224 -23.26 -13.15 -5.16
CA TYR A 224 -24.18 -12.16 -5.72
C TYR A 224 -24.35 -12.30 -7.24
N ALA A 225 -23.26 -12.61 -7.97
CA ALA A 225 -23.34 -12.79 -9.43
C ALA A 225 -24.20 -14.01 -9.82
N ARG A 226 -24.10 -15.13 -9.09
CA ARG A 226 -24.95 -16.31 -9.34
C ARG A 226 -26.42 -16.01 -9.10
N PHE A 227 -26.75 -15.28 -8.03
CA PHE A 227 -28.12 -14.87 -7.74
C PHE A 227 -28.68 -13.98 -8.87
N LEU A 228 -27.94 -12.95 -9.29
CA LEU A 228 -28.38 -12.06 -10.36
C LEU A 228 -28.50 -12.76 -11.72
N ASN A 229 -27.63 -13.73 -12.01
CA ASN A 229 -27.77 -14.58 -13.20
C ASN A 229 -29.05 -15.43 -13.12
N HIS A 230 -29.38 -16.00 -11.95
CA HIS A 230 -30.64 -16.73 -11.79
C HIS A 230 -31.87 -15.85 -12.03
N CYS A 231 -31.85 -14.60 -11.53
CA CYS A 231 -32.89 -13.62 -11.83
C CYS A 231 -32.95 -13.26 -13.33
N THR A 232 -31.81 -13.31 -14.03
CA THR A 232 -31.74 -13.11 -15.48
C THR A 232 -32.38 -14.29 -16.22
N ASP A 233 -32.10 -15.53 -15.79
CA ASP A 233 -32.72 -16.75 -16.35
C ASP A 233 -34.24 -16.77 -16.15
N ARG A 234 -34.73 -16.12 -15.10
CA ARG A 234 -36.16 -15.95 -14.79
C ARG A 234 -36.79 -14.71 -15.44
N LEU A 235 -36.07 -14.00 -16.31
CA LEU A 235 -36.55 -12.78 -17.00
C LEU A 235 -36.94 -11.62 -16.06
N LEU A 236 -36.42 -11.61 -14.83
CA LEU A 236 -36.59 -10.47 -13.91
C LEU A 236 -35.58 -9.37 -14.22
N LEU A 237 -34.35 -9.78 -14.56
CA LEU A 237 -33.23 -8.91 -14.90
C LEU A 237 -32.74 -9.22 -16.31
N GLN A 238 -32.09 -8.24 -16.93
CA GLN A 238 -31.31 -8.37 -18.15
C GLN A 238 -29.88 -7.91 -17.85
N ARG A 239 -28.91 -8.70 -18.32
CA ARG A 239 -27.50 -8.32 -18.26
C ARG A 239 -27.19 -7.29 -19.35
N VAL A 240 -26.61 -6.16 -18.96
CA VAL A 240 -26.16 -5.09 -19.86
C VAL A 240 -24.68 -4.84 -19.58
N GLY A 241 -23.82 -5.38 -20.45
CA GLY A 241 -22.37 -5.43 -20.22
C GLY A 241 -22.02 -6.18 -18.93
N GLY A 242 -21.33 -5.49 -18.02
CA GLY A 242 -20.95 -5.98 -16.69
C GLY A 242 -21.98 -5.70 -15.59
N GLY A 243 -23.10 -5.05 -15.92
CA GLY A 243 -24.17 -4.73 -14.98
C GLY A 243 -25.46 -5.52 -15.23
N TYR A 244 -26.41 -5.36 -14.31
CA TYR A 244 -27.76 -5.93 -14.41
C TYR A 244 -28.78 -4.81 -14.36
N ARG A 245 -29.86 -4.94 -15.12
CA ARG A 245 -30.96 -3.98 -15.19
C ARG A 245 -32.28 -4.74 -15.13
N PHE A 246 -33.30 -4.18 -14.48
CA PHE A 246 -34.65 -4.73 -14.58
C PHE A 246 -35.17 -4.66 -16.02
N ILE A 247 -35.81 -5.74 -16.46
CA ILE A 247 -36.46 -5.78 -17.78
C ILE A 247 -37.69 -4.87 -17.77
N HIS A 248 -38.48 -4.95 -16.69
CA HIS A 248 -39.71 -4.19 -16.54
C HIS A 248 -39.51 -2.99 -15.63
N LYS A 249 -39.72 -1.78 -16.16
CA LYS A 249 -39.64 -0.54 -15.38
C LYS A 249 -40.60 -0.53 -14.18
N ARG A 250 -41.81 -1.08 -14.34
CA ARG A 250 -42.79 -1.18 -13.24
C ARG A 250 -42.29 -2.01 -12.06
N LEU A 251 -41.54 -3.09 -12.32
CA LEU A 251 -40.94 -3.91 -11.27
C LEU A 251 -39.85 -3.14 -10.53
N GLN A 252 -39.03 -2.39 -11.27
CA GLN A 252 -38.02 -1.51 -10.70
C GLN A 252 -38.65 -0.42 -9.82
N ASP A 253 -39.69 0.25 -10.32
CA ASP A 253 -40.38 1.33 -9.61
C ASP A 253 -41.05 0.78 -8.34
N HIS A 254 -41.68 -0.39 -8.40
CA HIS A 254 -42.25 -1.06 -7.22
C HIS A 254 -41.19 -1.34 -6.14
N PHE A 255 -40.03 -1.89 -6.50
CA PHE A 255 -38.95 -2.13 -5.53
C PHE A 255 -38.34 -0.82 -4.99
N ALA A 256 -38.37 0.27 -5.76
CA ALA A 256 -37.89 1.58 -5.31
C ALA A 256 -38.85 2.27 -4.33
N GLU A 257 -40.14 1.93 -4.38
CA GLU A 257 -41.19 2.45 -3.48
C GLU A 257 -41.33 1.66 -2.17
N LEU A 258 -40.75 0.46 -2.08
CA LEU A 258 -40.81 -0.34 -0.85
C LEU A 258 -40.02 0.36 0.28
N PRO A 259 -40.59 0.45 1.49
CA PRO A 259 -39.87 0.97 2.64
C PRO A 259 -38.68 0.05 2.97
N PHE A 260 -37.52 0.64 3.24
CA PHE A 260 -36.36 -0.09 3.76
C PHE A 260 -36.64 -0.47 5.22
N GLU A 261 -37.06 -1.72 5.45
CA GLU A 261 -37.08 -2.30 6.79
C GLU A 261 -35.66 -2.82 7.13
N PRO A 262 -35.01 -2.30 8.19
CA PRO A 262 -33.63 -2.65 8.55
C PRO A 262 -33.46 -4.07 9.12
#